data_AF-A0A6G1Z7P2-F1
#
_entry.id   AF-A0A6G1Z7P2-F1
#
_cell.length_a   1.000
_cell.length_b   1.000
_cell.length_c   1.000
_cell.angle_alpha   90.00
_cell.angle_beta   90.00
_cell.angle_gamma   90.00
#
_symmetry.space_group_name_H-M   'P 1'
#
loop_
_entity.id
_entity.type
_entity.pdbx_description
1 polymer ?
#
loop_
_entity_poly.entity_id
_entity_poly.type
_entity_poly.pdbx_seq_one_letter_code
_entity_poly.pdbx_strand_id
1 'polypeptide(L)'
;MSESLLARLDPTKRVLKRAQYEAFEFSLFDGDVLVRNASHAEPENHEYNVQYNVRMIDGVPTSCGCPADQRYTGPCKHRIAVAIRRSILDAVEQMQMVADGGAVTDEQPETGVEDDATPDDCDCDVLDDYFPCWACVDSGRRELPE
;
A
#
# COMPACT_ATOMS: atom_id res chain seq x y z
N MET A 1 16.18 -3.83 -12.93
CA MET A 1 15.22 -4.78 -12.32
C MET A 1 15.26 -4.54 -10.83
N SER A 2 14.35 -3.73 -10.31
CA SER A 2 14.20 -3.54 -8.86
C SER A 2 13.81 -4.89 -8.24
N GLU A 3 14.62 -5.39 -7.32
CA GLU A 3 14.31 -6.60 -6.57
C GLU A 3 13.01 -6.38 -5.77
N SER A 4 12.09 -7.35 -5.80
CA SER A 4 10.84 -7.23 -5.04
C SER A 4 11.12 -7.33 -3.54
N LEU A 5 10.36 -6.61 -2.71
CA LEU A 5 10.50 -6.66 -1.25
C LEU A 5 10.39 -8.09 -0.69
N LEU A 6 9.56 -8.93 -1.32
CA LEU A 6 9.41 -10.32 -0.95
C LEU A 6 10.67 -11.14 -1.21
N ALA A 7 11.36 -10.90 -2.34
CA ALA A 7 12.63 -11.57 -2.63
C ALA A 7 13.71 -11.16 -1.60
N ARG A 8 13.78 -9.88 -1.26
CA ARG A 8 14.73 -9.36 -0.27
C ARG A 8 14.49 -9.89 1.15
N LEU A 9 13.23 -10.07 1.54
CA LEU A 9 12.87 -10.56 2.87
C LEU A 9 12.95 -12.09 2.98
N ASP A 10 12.93 -12.82 1.87
CA ASP A 10 12.99 -14.28 1.77
C ASP A 10 12.10 -15.03 2.81
N PRO A 11 10.78 -14.81 2.81
CA PRO A 11 9.91 -15.49 3.76
C PRO A 11 9.72 -16.96 3.41
N THR A 12 9.66 -17.80 4.45
CA THR A 12 9.17 -19.17 4.26
C THR A 12 7.74 -19.17 3.72
N LYS A 13 7.38 -20.20 2.92
CA LYS A 13 6.00 -20.39 2.40
C LYS A 13 4.94 -20.34 3.51
N ARG A 14 5.26 -20.83 4.70
CA ARG A 14 4.36 -20.81 5.86
C ARG A 14 4.12 -19.38 6.35
N VAL A 15 5.17 -18.58 6.48
CA VAL A 15 5.06 -17.18 6.89
C VAL A 15 4.28 -16.37 5.87
N LEU A 16 4.59 -16.54 4.58
CA LEU A 16 3.91 -15.84 3.50
C LEU A 16 2.40 -16.12 3.49
N LYS A 17 2.00 -17.40 3.57
CA LYS A 17 0.57 -17.76 3.64
C LYS A 17 -0.12 -17.10 4.84
N ARG A 18 0.51 -17.12 6.02
CA ARG A 18 -0.09 -16.49 7.21
C ARG A 18 -0.22 -14.98 7.05
N ALA A 19 0.77 -14.32 6.44
CA ALA A 19 0.73 -12.88 6.15
C ALA A 19 -0.41 -12.48 5.18
N GLN A 20 -0.79 -13.40 4.29
CA GLN A 20 -1.87 -13.22 3.31
C GLN A 20 -3.25 -13.46 3.90
N TYR A 21 -3.44 -14.54 4.66
CA TYR A 21 -4.78 -15.00 5.07
C TYR A 21 -5.21 -14.58 6.49
N GLU A 22 -4.28 -14.24 7.39
CA GLU A 22 -4.66 -13.75 8.71
C GLU A 22 -5.22 -12.32 8.60
N ALA A 23 -6.27 -12.03 9.39
CA ALA A 23 -6.85 -10.70 9.46
C ALA A 23 -5.91 -9.79 10.23
N PHE A 24 -5.18 -8.92 9.53
CA PHE A 24 -4.35 -7.88 10.13
C PHE A 24 -4.99 -6.53 9.94
N GLU A 25 -4.98 -5.76 11.03
CA GLU A 25 -5.25 -4.34 11.02
C GLU A 25 -3.94 -3.58 11.18
N PHE A 26 -3.88 -2.43 10.52
CA PHE A 26 -2.68 -1.62 10.42
C PHE A 26 -2.99 -0.20 10.88
N SER A 27 -2.06 0.39 11.62
CA SER A 27 -2.09 1.80 11.97
C SER A 27 -0.69 2.36 11.82
N LEU A 28 -0.58 3.64 11.48
CA LEU A 28 0.71 4.31 11.36
C LEU A 28 1.05 5.02 12.68
N PHE A 29 2.31 4.96 13.07
CA PHE A 29 2.80 5.64 14.25
C PHE A 29 4.27 5.98 14.08
N ASP A 30 4.61 7.27 14.11
CA ASP A 30 5.98 7.77 14.07
C ASP A 30 6.82 7.22 12.89
N GLY A 31 6.22 7.14 11.69
CA GLY A 31 6.88 6.58 10.51
C GLY A 31 7.04 5.06 10.52
N ASP A 32 6.48 4.36 11.51
CA ASP A 32 6.42 2.90 11.59
C ASP A 32 4.98 2.38 11.42
N VAL A 33 4.83 1.05 11.37
CA VAL A 33 3.53 0.39 11.26
C VAL A 33 3.21 -0.40 12.53
N LEU A 34 2.10 -0.08 13.16
CA LEU A 34 1.48 -0.88 14.20
C LEU A 34 0.59 -1.95 13.56
N VAL A 35 0.87 -3.21 13.86
CA VAL A 35 0.13 -4.37 13.33
C VAL A 35 -0.62 -5.06 14.46
N ARG A 36 -1.94 -5.19 14.30
CA ARG A 36 -2.82 -5.95 15.20
C ARG A 36 -3.42 -7.13 14.46
N ASN A 37 -3.49 -8.30 15.08
CA ASN A 37 -4.20 -9.45 14.50
C ASN A 37 -5.66 -9.43 14.95
N ALA A 38 -6.59 -9.24 14.02
CA ALA A 38 -8.03 -9.15 14.24
C ALA A 38 -8.77 -10.48 13.95
N SER A 39 -8.06 -11.63 13.98
CA SER A 39 -8.65 -12.92 13.61
C SER A 39 -9.69 -13.47 14.61
N HIS A 40 -9.99 -12.74 15.68
CA HIS A 40 -11.01 -13.14 16.66
C HIS A 40 -12.04 -12.01 16.88
N ALA A 41 -13.33 -12.38 16.84
CA ALA A 41 -14.47 -11.46 16.87
C ALA A 41 -14.68 -10.72 18.20
N GLU A 42 -14.03 -11.18 19.28
CA GLU A 42 -14.12 -10.57 20.62
C GLU A 42 -12.73 -10.10 21.10
N PRO A 43 -12.37 -8.83 20.84
CA PRO A 43 -11.06 -8.30 21.21
C PRO A 43 -10.85 -8.15 22.73
N GLU A 44 -11.93 -8.18 23.51
CA GLU A 44 -11.89 -7.89 24.96
C GLU A 44 -11.66 -9.15 25.81
N ASN A 45 -11.89 -10.34 25.23
CA ASN A 45 -11.89 -11.60 25.97
C ASN A 45 -10.78 -12.57 25.54
N HIS A 46 -9.97 -12.18 24.55
CA HIS A 46 -8.87 -13.00 24.04
C HIS A 46 -7.50 -12.38 24.32
N GLU A 47 -6.61 -13.19 24.89
CA GLU A 47 -5.23 -12.89 25.31
C GLU A 47 -4.29 -12.48 24.15
N TYR A 48 -4.78 -12.41 22.91
CA TYR A 48 -3.97 -12.30 21.69
C TYR A 48 -4.13 -10.98 20.92
N ASN A 49 -4.88 -10.00 21.45
CA ASN A 49 -4.99 -8.65 20.86
C ASN A 49 -3.76 -7.79 21.16
N VAL A 50 -2.58 -8.33 20.87
CA VAL A 50 -1.32 -7.63 21.04
C VAL A 50 -0.99 -6.90 19.75
N GLN A 51 -0.78 -5.60 19.86
CA GLN A 51 -0.28 -4.76 18.78
C GLN A 51 1.25 -4.82 18.77
N TYR A 52 1.83 -4.98 17.58
CA TYR A 52 3.28 -5.00 17.41
C TYR A 52 3.72 -3.89 16.47
N ASN A 53 4.70 -3.10 16.89
CA ASN A 53 5.38 -2.15 16.01
C ASN A 53 6.30 -2.91 15.04
N VAL A 54 6.17 -2.60 13.75
CA VAL A 54 7.05 -3.01 12.66
C VAL A 54 7.82 -1.78 12.23
N ARG A 55 9.14 -1.85 12.41
CA ARG A 55 10.05 -0.76 12.12
C ARG A 55 10.29 -0.65 10.63
N MET A 56 10.11 0.55 10.09
CA MET A 56 10.28 0.87 8.69
C MET A 56 11.56 1.71 8.49
N ILE A 57 12.45 1.24 7.63
CA ILE A 57 13.67 1.97 7.23
C ILE A 57 13.73 1.90 5.71
N ASP A 58 13.82 3.05 5.03
CA ASP A 58 13.89 3.15 3.56
C ASP A 58 12.81 2.31 2.85
N GLY A 59 11.56 2.38 3.33
CA GLY A 59 10.43 1.61 2.80
C GLY A 59 10.50 0.10 3.06
N VAL A 60 11.37 -0.35 3.99
CA VAL A 60 11.59 -1.77 4.29
C VAL A 60 11.18 -2.11 5.72
N PRO A 61 10.36 -3.15 5.95
CA PRO A 61 10.07 -3.65 7.29
C PRO A 61 11.27 -4.44 7.83
N THR A 62 12.13 -3.78 8.61
CA THR A 62 13.42 -4.31 9.06
C THR A 62 13.33 -5.13 10.33
N SER A 63 12.46 -4.77 11.27
CA SER A 63 12.25 -5.49 12.53
C SER A 63 10.81 -5.39 13.01
N CYS A 64 10.41 -6.26 13.92
CA CYS A 64 9.10 -6.23 14.56
C CYS A 64 9.20 -6.56 16.05
N GLY A 65 8.45 -5.87 16.91
CA GLY A 65 8.43 -6.12 18.36
C GLY A 65 7.83 -7.48 18.77
N CYS A 66 7.44 -8.34 17.82
CA CYS A 66 6.73 -9.58 18.14
C CYS A 66 7.66 -10.72 18.60
N PRO A 67 7.15 -11.70 19.36
CA PRO A 67 7.96 -12.80 19.87
C PRO A 67 8.53 -13.73 18.79
N ALA A 68 8.03 -13.65 17.55
CA ALA A 68 8.56 -14.44 16.44
C ALA A 68 9.83 -13.80 15.84
N ASP A 69 9.85 -12.47 15.71
CA ASP A 69 11.02 -11.74 15.19
C ASP A 69 12.20 -11.80 16.17
N GLN A 70 11.92 -11.93 17.47
CA GLN A 70 12.95 -12.12 18.51
C GLN A 70 13.57 -13.52 18.52
N ARG A 71 12.80 -14.56 18.13
CA ARG A 71 13.23 -15.97 18.27
C ARG A 71 13.78 -16.57 16.99
N TYR A 72 13.36 -16.05 15.84
CA TYR A 72 13.70 -16.63 14.54
C TYR A 72 14.42 -15.59 13.68
N THR A 73 15.36 -16.05 12.87
CA THR A 73 16.17 -15.19 11.98
C THR A 73 15.42 -14.69 10.75
N GLY A 74 14.34 -15.38 10.36
CA GLY A 74 13.52 -15.02 9.21
C GLY A 74 12.46 -13.97 9.54
N PRO A 75 11.90 -13.29 8.52
CA PRO A 75 10.88 -12.28 8.73
C PRO A 75 9.66 -12.88 9.40
N CYS A 76 9.15 -12.21 10.43
CA CYS A 76 7.87 -12.59 11.02
C CYS A 76 6.72 -12.29 10.05
N LYS A 77 5.56 -12.92 10.30
CA LYS A 77 4.35 -12.71 9.49
C LYS A 77 3.92 -11.25 9.41
N HIS A 78 4.19 -10.42 10.43
CA HIS A 78 3.83 -9.01 10.45
C HIS A 78 4.67 -8.19 9.46
N ARG A 79 5.99 -8.41 9.42
CA ARG A 79 6.88 -7.76 8.44
C ARG A 79 6.46 -8.09 7.02
N ILE A 80 6.13 -9.36 6.76
CA ILE A 80 5.61 -9.77 5.45
C ILE A 80 4.23 -9.20 5.16
N ALA A 81 3.35 -9.12 6.16
CA ALA A 81 2.04 -8.54 6.00
C ALA A 81 2.11 -7.06 5.58
N VAL A 82 3.06 -6.31 6.12
CA VAL A 82 3.36 -4.94 5.67
C VAL A 82 3.96 -4.94 4.26
N ALA A 83 4.98 -5.76 4.01
CA ALA A 83 5.71 -5.79 2.73
C ALA A 83 4.84 -6.13 1.50
N ILE A 84 3.78 -6.93 1.66
CA ILE A 84 2.89 -7.31 0.55
C ILE A 84 1.79 -6.29 0.26
N ARG A 85 1.61 -5.26 1.09
CA ARG A 85 0.52 -4.28 0.99
C ARG A 85 1.07 -2.92 0.60
N ARG A 86 1.08 -2.63 -0.70
CA ARG A 86 1.67 -1.40 -1.27
C ARG A 86 1.11 -0.12 -0.64
N SER A 87 -0.20 -0.05 -0.43
CA SER A 87 -0.85 1.11 0.19
C SER A 87 -0.32 1.46 1.59
N ILE A 88 0.12 0.47 2.36
CA ILE A 88 0.73 0.70 3.67
C ILE A 88 2.12 1.29 3.51
N LEU A 89 2.90 0.78 2.55
CA LEU A 89 4.25 1.26 2.27
C LEU A 89 4.21 2.72 1.80
N ASP A 90 3.30 3.05 0.89
CA ASP A 90 3.11 4.42 0.40
C ASP A 90 2.72 5.37 1.54
N ALA A 91 1.81 4.94 2.42
CA ALA A 91 1.37 5.77 3.54
C ALA A 91 2.48 5.99 4.60
N VAL A 92 3.34 4.98 4.83
CA VAL A 92 4.54 5.12 5.66
C VAL A 92 5.51 6.12 5.03
N GLU A 93 5.80 5.96 3.74
CA GLU A 93 6.73 6.83 3.01
C GLU A 93 6.26 8.28 3.07
N GLN A 94 4.97 8.54 2.83
CA GLN A 94 4.37 9.87 2.97
C GLN A 94 4.52 10.43 4.40
N MET A 95 4.27 9.61 5.43
CA MET A 95 4.42 10.05 6.82
C MET A 95 5.86 10.41 7.16
N GLN A 96 6.84 9.61 6.69
CA GLN A 96 8.27 9.86 6.89
C GLN A 96 8.72 11.14 6.17
N MET A 97 8.29 11.33 4.91
CA MET A 97 8.58 12.55 4.15
C MET A 97 8.08 13.83 4.84
N VAL A 98 6.85 13.81 5.38
CA VAL A 98 6.29 14.96 6.12
C VAL A 98 7.05 15.22 7.43
N ALA A 99 7.44 14.16 8.15
CA ALA A 99 8.17 14.29 9.41
C ALA A 99 9.57 14.89 9.24
N ASP A 100 10.25 14.58 8.14
CA ASP A 100 11.59 15.11 7.81
C ASP A 100 11.56 16.54 7.25
N GLY A 101 10.39 17.20 7.23
CA GLY A 101 10.21 18.56 6.71
C GLY A 101 10.17 18.63 5.17
N GLY A 102 10.01 17.48 4.50
CA GLY A 102 9.72 17.41 3.08
C GLY A 102 8.31 17.91 2.80
N ALA A 103 8.18 18.80 1.80
CA ALA A 103 6.86 19.15 1.30
C ALA A 103 6.35 17.99 0.45
N VAL A 104 5.14 17.51 0.73
CA VAL A 104 4.39 16.71 -0.23
C VAL A 104 4.00 17.66 -1.34
N THR A 105 4.77 17.68 -2.43
CA THR A 105 4.25 18.20 -3.69
C THR A 105 3.16 17.21 -4.08
N ASP A 106 1.90 17.64 -3.95
CA ASP A 106 0.81 16.96 -4.61
C ASP A 106 1.13 17.07 -6.10
N GLU A 107 1.85 16.08 -6.65
CA GLU A 107 1.92 15.86 -8.08
C GLU A 107 0.55 15.33 -8.53
N GLN A 108 -0.51 16.09 -8.22
CA GLN A 108 -1.57 16.27 -9.18
C GLN A 108 -0.89 16.81 -10.44
N PRO A 109 -1.20 16.28 -11.62
CA PRO A 109 -0.88 17.01 -12.83
C PRO A 109 -1.67 18.32 -12.77
N GLU A 110 -1.00 19.37 -12.31
CA GLU A 110 -1.45 20.74 -12.42
C GLU A 110 -1.41 21.12 -13.89
N THR A 111 -2.47 20.79 -14.62
CA THR A 111 -2.83 21.55 -15.82
C THR A 111 -3.99 22.46 -15.45
N GLY A 112 -3.65 23.48 -14.67
CA GLY A 112 -4.36 24.75 -14.74
C GLY A 112 -4.12 25.33 -16.12
N VAL A 113 -5.02 25.02 -17.04
CA VAL A 113 -5.21 25.78 -18.27
C VAL A 113 -6.62 26.35 -18.19
N GLU A 114 -6.70 27.60 -17.75
CA GLU A 114 -7.79 28.48 -18.16
C GLU A 114 -7.56 28.77 -19.65
N ASP A 115 -8.13 27.94 -20.52
CA ASP A 115 -8.28 28.26 -21.94
C ASP A 115 -9.72 27.97 -22.34
N ASP A 116 -10.38 29.01 -22.83
CA ASP A 116 -11.74 29.05 -23.36
C ASP A 116 -11.78 28.36 -24.73
N ALA A 117 -11.47 27.06 -24.73
CA ALA A 117 -11.57 26.19 -25.88
C ALA A 117 -12.24 24.90 -25.42
N THR A 118 -13.48 24.68 -25.85
CA THR A 118 -14.12 23.36 -25.84
C THR A 118 -13.17 22.34 -26.46
N PRO A 119 -12.56 21.40 -25.70
CA PRO A 119 -11.74 20.36 -26.28
C PRO A 119 -12.69 19.33 -26.86
N ASP A 120 -12.98 19.48 -28.15
CA ASP A 120 -13.90 18.61 -28.90
C ASP A 120 -13.28 17.25 -29.26
N ASP A 121 -12.09 16.93 -28.75
CA ASP A 121 -11.43 15.65 -29.01
C ASP A 121 -11.01 14.95 -27.71
N CYS A 122 -11.57 13.76 -27.50
CA CYS A 122 -11.09 12.84 -26.49
C CYS A 122 -9.66 12.44 -26.86
N ASP A 123 -8.66 12.86 -26.09
CA ASP A 123 -7.24 12.48 -26.23
C ASP A 123 -7.02 10.99 -25.86
N CYS A 124 -7.62 10.09 -26.65
CA CYS A 124 -7.44 8.65 -26.57
C CYS A 124 -6.45 8.18 -27.66
N ASP A 125 -5.55 9.05 -28.16
CA ASP A 125 -4.67 8.88 -29.34
C ASP A 125 -3.81 7.59 -29.36
N VAL A 126 -3.72 6.90 -28.23
CA VAL A 126 -2.91 5.69 -28.02
C VAL A 126 -3.77 4.40 -28.02
N LEU A 127 -5.09 4.51 -28.08
CA LEU A 127 -6.02 3.38 -28.00
C LEU A 127 -6.65 3.07 -29.36
N ASP A 128 -6.88 1.79 -29.61
CA ASP A 128 -7.57 1.30 -30.81
C ASP A 128 -9.00 1.87 -30.87
N ASP A 129 -9.43 2.34 -32.05
CA ASP A 129 -10.72 2.98 -32.30
C ASP A 129 -11.93 2.11 -31.89
N TYR A 130 -11.72 0.81 -31.70
CA TYR A 130 -12.78 -0.13 -31.34
C TYR A 130 -13.29 -0.02 -29.90
N PHE A 131 -12.48 0.45 -28.93
CA PHE A 131 -12.91 0.55 -27.53
C PHE A 131 -12.60 1.93 -26.94
N PRO A 132 -13.61 2.70 -26.49
CA PRO A 132 -13.40 4.03 -25.96
C PRO A 132 -12.60 4.00 -24.66
N CYS A 133 -11.79 5.03 -24.43
CA CYS A 133 -11.05 5.15 -23.17
C CYS A 133 -12.01 5.40 -22.00
N TRP A 134 -11.68 4.84 -20.81
CA TRP A 134 -12.57 4.87 -19.64
C TRP A 134 -13.00 6.29 -19.26
N ALA A 135 -12.09 7.26 -19.40
CA ALA A 135 -12.39 8.67 -19.15
C ALA A 135 -13.54 9.22 -20.02
N CYS A 136 -13.74 8.72 -21.24
CA CYS A 136 -14.84 9.14 -22.12
C CYS A 136 -16.15 8.38 -21.85
N VAL A 137 -16.08 7.17 -21.29
CA VAL A 137 -17.27 6.43 -20.83
C VAL A 137 -17.79 7.02 -19.51
N ASP A 138 -16.91 7.24 -18.54
CA ASP A 138 -17.26 7.78 -17.22
C ASP A 138 -17.84 9.19 -17.29
N SER A 139 -17.39 9.98 -18.27
CA SER A 139 -17.94 11.32 -18.54
C SER A 139 -19.18 11.34 -19.45
N GLY A 140 -19.65 10.18 -19.91
CA GLY A 140 -20.82 10.06 -20.78
C GLY A 140 -20.61 10.58 -22.21
N ARG A 141 -19.36 10.75 -22.65
CA ARG A 141 -19.01 11.24 -24.00
C ARG A 141 -18.99 10.13 -25.06
N ARG A 142 -18.75 8.86 -24.68
CA ARG A 142 -18.81 7.68 -25.56
C ARG A 142 -19.50 6.52 -24.85
N GLU A 143 -20.26 5.72 -25.60
CA GLU A 143 -20.89 4.50 -25.11
C GLU A 143 -19.99 3.28 -25.38
N LEU A 144 -20.10 2.27 -24.51
CA LEU A 144 -19.41 1.01 -24.72
C LEU A 144 -20.10 0.22 -25.86
N PRO A 145 -19.34 -0.37 -26.80
CA PRO A 145 -19.92 -1.28 -27.79
C PRO A 145 -20.50 -2.52 -27.10
N GLU A 146 -21.61 -3.06 -27.64
CA GLU A 146 -22.26 -4.30 -27.17
C GLU A 146 -21.43 -5.58 -27.40
#